data_AF-R7P4Z4-F1
#
_entry.id   AF-R7P4Z4-F1
#
_cell.length_a   1.000
_cell.length_b   1.000
_cell.length_c   1.000
_cell.angle_alpha   90.00
_cell.angle_beta   90.00
_cell.angle_gamma   90.00
#
_symmetry.space_group_name_H-M   'P 1'
#
loop_
_entity.id
_entity.type
_entity.pdbx_description
1 polymer ?
#
loop_
_entity_poly.entity_id
_entity_poly.type
_entity_poly.pdbx_seq_one_letter_code
_entity_poly.pdbx_strand_id
1 'polypeptide(L)' 'MKNKYYFFKKVYKEYVVIMKIKGKYKSYGHDKELIKYIKNNDINYVIVDSDFKVSVVQVNHINNYKKYLIMNWIKNKCI' A
#
# COMPACT_ATOMS: atom_id res chain seq x y z
N MET A 1 12.47 -2.41 9.57
CA MET A 1 11.55 -1.95 8.51
C MET A 1 10.32 -2.83 8.30
N LYS A 2 10.43 -4.17 8.18
CA LYS A 2 9.24 -5.05 8.07
C LYS A 2 8.28 -4.89 9.26
N ASN A 3 8.78 -4.84 10.50
CA ASN A 3 7.94 -4.63 11.69
C ASN A 3 7.21 -3.28 11.65
N LYS A 4 7.91 -2.22 11.20
CA LYS A 4 7.32 -0.88 10.99
C LYS A 4 6.18 -0.94 9.97
N TYR A 5 6.39 -1.60 8.83
CA TYR A 5 5.33 -1.85 7.86
C TYR A 5 4.12 -2.55 8.49
N TYR A 6 4.33 -3.63 9.25
CA TYR A 6 3.21 -4.37 9.85
C TYR A 6 2.45 -3.58 10.92
N PHE A 7 3.15 -2.72 11.68
CA PHE A 7 2.50 -1.77 12.57
C PHE A 7 1.56 -0.84 11.79
N PHE A 8 2.07 -0.15 10.77
CA PHE A 8 1.27 0.77 9.96
C PHE A 8 0.18 0.04 9.16
N LYS A 9 0.40 -1.20 8.73
CA LYS A 9 -0.61 -2.00 8.04
C LYS A 9 -1.80 -2.34 8.95
N LYS A 10 -1.57 -2.53 10.26
CA LYS A 10 -2.64 -2.72 11.24
C LYS A 10 -3.48 -1.45 11.43
N VAL A 11 -2.84 -0.29 11.41
CA VAL A 11 -3.49 1.02 11.53
C VAL A 11 -4.25 1.37 10.23
N TYR A 12 -3.62 1.19 9.08
CA TYR A 12 -4.14 1.56 7.76
C TYR A 12 -4.51 0.33 6.93
N LYS A 13 -5.55 -0.39 7.36
CA LYS A 13 -5.94 -1.71 6.80
C LYS A 13 -6.20 -1.68 5.29
N GLU A 14 -6.90 -0.65 4.81
CA GLU A 14 -7.33 -0.52 3.40
C GLU A 14 -6.52 0.50 2.61
N TYR A 15 -5.30 0.79 3.07
CA TYR A 15 -4.34 1.64 2.36
C TYR A 15 -3.14 0.79 1.95
N VAL A 16 -2.56 1.10 0.80
CA VAL A 16 -1.21 0.61 0.47
C VAL A 16 -0.21 1.32 1.36
N VAL A 17 0.51 0.58 2.21
CA VAL A 17 1.56 1.17 3.07
C VAL A 17 2.88 1.18 2.33
N ILE A 18 3.44 2.37 2.10
CA ILE A 18 4.70 2.58 1.40
C ILE A 18 5.75 3.11 2.37
N MET A 19 6.89 2.44 2.44
CA MET A 19 8.04 2.87 3.22
C MET A 19 8.98 3.70 2.35
N LYS A 20 9.28 4.93 2.73
CA LYS A 20 10.31 5.77 2.11
C LYS A 20 11.64 5.54 2.84
N ILE A 21 12.62 4.97 2.13
CA ILE A 21 13.93 4.60 2.65
C ILE A 21 15.00 5.24 1.76
N LYS A 22 15.76 6.20 2.29
CA LYS A 22 16.84 6.87 1.54
C LYS A 22 16.39 7.35 0.14
N GLY A 23 15.20 7.95 0.08
CA GLY A 23 14.58 8.43 -1.17
C GLY A 23 13.89 7.37 -2.04
N LYS A 24 14.03 6.08 -1.73
CA LYS A 24 13.35 4.99 -2.46
C LYS A 24 12.04 4.59 -1.78
N TYR A 25 11.03 4.29 -2.59
CA TYR A 25 9.72 3.80 -2.11
C TYR A 25 9.64 2.28 -2.19
N LYS A 26 9.24 1.64 -1.10
CA LYS A 26 9.10 0.18 -1.03
C LYS A 26 7.90 -0.21 -0.17
N SER A 27 7.17 -1.22 -0.61
CA SER A 27 6.13 -1.85 0.20
C SER A 27 6.44 -3.33 0.48
N TYR A 28 5.64 -3.96 1.33
CA TYR A 28 5.79 -5.33 1.81
C TYR A 28 4.44 -6.05 1.80
N GLY A 29 4.42 -7.35 2.12
CA GLY A 29 3.18 -8.15 2.13
C GLY A 29 2.44 -8.09 0.80
N HIS A 30 1.10 -8.05 0.86
CA HIS A 30 0.24 -7.87 -0.30
C HIS A 30 0.42 -6.49 -0.95
N ASP A 31 0.70 -5.46 -0.16
CA ASP A 31 0.86 -4.09 -0.64
C ASP A 31 2.05 -3.94 -1.62
N LYS A 32 3.04 -4.84 -1.55
CA LYS A 32 4.15 -4.91 -2.52
C LYS A 32 3.64 -5.04 -3.97
N GLU A 33 2.58 -5.79 -4.18
CA GLU A 33 1.99 -5.96 -5.51
C GLU A 33 0.96 -4.87 -5.84
N LEU A 34 0.35 -4.26 -4.82
CA LEU A 34 -0.66 -3.22 -4.97
C LEU A 34 -0.07 -1.84 -5.27
N ILE A 35 1.18 -1.60 -4.90
CA ILE A 35 1.87 -0.31 -5.12
C ILE A 35 1.82 0.16 -6.59
N LYS A 36 1.78 -0.77 -7.55
CA LYS A 36 1.68 -0.47 -8.99
C LYS A 36 0.37 0.21 -9.40
N TYR A 37 -0.69 0.06 -8.60
CA TYR A 37 -2.01 0.64 -8.87
C TYR A 37 -2.14 2.09 -8.38
N ILE A 38 -1.20 2.58 -7.57
CA ILE A 38 -1.24 3.97 -7.08
C ILE A 38 -1.28 4.98 -8.23
N LYS A 39 -0.60 4.69 -9.34
CA LYS A 39 -0.58 5.54 -10.54
C LYS A 39 -1.97 5.75 -11.17
N ASN A 40 -2.93 4.89 -10.85
CA ASN A 40 -4.31 5.01 -11.33
C ASN A 40 -5.10 6.06 -10.54
N ASN A 41 -4.55 6.57 -9.43
CA ASN A 41 -5.17 7.56 -8.54
C ASN A 41 -6.54 7.13 -7.98
N ASP A 42 -6.76 5.83 -7.81
CA ASP A 42 -8.04 5.23 -7.40
C ASP A 42 -7.91 4.30 -6.17
N ILE A 43 -6.77 4.37 -5.49
CA ILE A 43 -6.47 3.59 -4.30
C ILE A 43 -5.85 4.48 -3.23
N ASN A 44 -6.29 4.27 -1.99
CA ASN A 44 -5.73 4.93 -0.83
C ASN A 44 -4.32 4.40 -0.53
N TYR A 45 -3.40 5.29 -0.17
CA TYR A 45 -2.06 4.90 0.24
C TYR A 45 -1.48 5.83 1.30
N VAL A 46 -0.54 5.30 2.08
CA VAL A 46 0.24 6.09 3.03
C VAL A 46 1.71 5.95 2.72
N ILE A 47 2.45 7.05 2.83
CA ILE A 47 3.90 7.05 2.77
C ILE A 47 4.42 7.28 4.18
N VAL A 48 5.24 6.36 4.66
CA VAL A 48 5.89 6.41 5.96
C VAL A 48 7.39 6.56 5.76
N ASP A 49 7.97 7.64 6.27
CA ASP A 49 9.42 7.89 6.17
C ASP A 49 10.23 7.19 7.29
N SER A 50 11.54 7.45 7.33
CA SER A 50 12.43 6.92 8.38
C SER A 50 12.03 7.42 9.77
N ASP A 51 11.53 8.64 9.86
CA ASP A 51 11.29 9.39 11.11
C ASP A 51 9.86 9.21 11.62
N PHE A 52 9.11 8.25 11.06
CA PHE A 52 7.72 7.95 11.41
C PHE A 52 6.72 9.04 11.01
N LYS A 53 7.11 9.99 10.16
CA LYS A 53 6.13 10.90 9.54
C LYS A 53 5.31 10.12 8.53
N VAL A 54 4.01 10.36 8.58
CA VAL A 54 3.02 9.72 7.71
C VAL A 54 2.39 10.76 6.82
N SER A 55 2.50 10.57 5.51
CA SER A 55 1.73 11.30 4.52
C SER A 55 0.58 10.41 4.06
N VAL A 56 -0.65 10.86 4.27
CA VAL A 56 -1.86 10.13 3.88
C VAL A 56 -2.36 10.67 2.55
N VAL A 57 -2.58 9.78 1.59
CA VAL A 57 -3.24 10.11 0.33
C VAL A 57 -4.52 9.30 0.25
N GLN A 58 -5.63 10.01 0.29
CA GLN A 58 -6.97 9.47 0.20
C GLN A 58 -7.58 9.90 -1.14
N VAL A 59 -8.18 8.97 -1.85
CA VAL A 59 -8.91 9.27 -3.08
C VAL A 59 -10.28 9.85 -2.76
N ASN A 60 -10.75 10.76 -3.61
CA ASN A 60 -12.05 11.44 -3.44
C ASN A 60 -13.25 10.58 -3.92
N HIS A 61 -13.01 9.32 -4.28
CA HIS A 61 -14.00 8.38 -4.81
C HIS A 61 -13.82 6.99 -4.19
N ILE A 62 -14.38 5.95 -4.82
CA ILE A 62 -14.32 4.57 -4.34
C ILE A 62 -12.87 4.08 -4.28
N ASN A 63 -12.40 3.71 -3.08
CA ASN A 63 -11.09 3.10 -2.88
C ASN A 63 -11.05 1.67 -3.43
N ASN A 64 -10.32 1.45 -4.51
CA ASN A 64 -10.21 0.15 -5.19
C ASN A 64 -9.23 -0.85 -4.53
N TYR A 65 -8.74 -0.57 -3.31
CA TYR A 65 -7.81 -1.45 -2.59
C TYR A 65 -8.26 -2.93 -2.57
N LYS A 66 -9.49 -3.21 -2.13
CA LYS A 66 -10.02 -4.58 -2.04
C LYS A 66 -10.15 -5.25 -3.40
N LYS A 67 -10.60 -4.49 -4.41
CA LYS A 67 -10.73 -4.96 -5.79
C LYS A 67 -9.38 -5.46 -6.30
N TYR A 68 -8.33 -4.64 -6.16
CA TYR A 68 -7.00 -5.02 -6.60
C TYR A 68 -6.38 -6.17 -5.79
N LEU A 69 -6.66 -6.24 -4.49
CA LEU A 69 -6.23 -7.37 -3.66
C LEU A 69 -6.83 -8.69 -4.16
N ILE A 70 -8.13 -8.71 -4.46
CA ILE A 70 -8.84 -9.89 -5.00
C ILE A 70 -8.29 -10.24 -6.39
N MET A 71 -8.13 -9.25 -7.27
CA MET A 71 -7.60 -9.48 -8.62
C MET A 71 -6.21 -10.12 -8.59
N ASN A 72 -5.30 -9.62 -7.75
CA ASN A 72 -3.96 -10.22 -7.60
C ASN A 72 -4.04 -11.62 -6.98
N TRP A 73 -4.91 -11.86 -6.00
CA TRP A 73 -5.09 -13.18 -5.40
C TRP A 73 -5.58 -14.22 -6.41
N ILE A 74 -6.57 -13.88 -7.24
CA ILE A 74 -7.05 -14.74 -8.32
C ILE A 74 -5.92 -15.02 -9.31
N LYS A 75 -5.21 -13.96 -9.74
CA LYS A 75 -4.10 -14.10 -10.70
C LYS A 75 -2.99 -15.02 -10.19
N ASN A 76 -2.66 -14.96 -8.91
CA ASN A 76 -1.63 -15.82 -8.30
C ASN A 76 -2.09 -17.26 -8.07
N LYS A 77 -3.40 -17.57 -8.14
CA LYS A 77 -3.94 -18.94 -8.00
C LYS A 77 -4.18 -19.64 -9.33
N CYS A 78 -4.35 -18.90 -10.41
CA CYS A 78 -4.65 -19.43 -11.75
C CYS A 78 -3.40 -19.57 -12.64
N ILE A 79 -2.21 -19.42 -12.06
CA ILE A 79 -0.88 -19.66 -12.67
C ILE A 79 -0.20 -20.74 -11.84
#